data_AF-A0A257PYA5-F1
#
_entry.id   AF-A0A257PYA5-F1
#
_cell.length_a   1.000
_cell.length_b   1.000
_cell.length_c   1.000
_cell.angle_alpha   90.00
_cell.angle_beta   90.00
_cell.angle_gamma   90.00
#
_symmetry.space_group_name_H-M   'P 1'
#
loop_
_entity.id
_entity.type
_entity.pdbx_description
1 polymer ?
#
loop_
_entity_poly.entity_id
_entity_poly.type
_entity_poly.pdbx_seq_one_letter_code
_entity_poly.pdbx_strand_id
1 'polypeptide(L)'
;MNSTRAAKPALSKPVARPLMINGYEVDADYVVYRLEEAGATLLALPGSGWSTRLRTSSLEIVRTALEAYGWTEARIRPPVPSAEKITRMDEAMAWIPLIPLDKYVLRRIVGARSLVHPITDRHLFPWRRLGKALGADHKAIQRWHAQGIAMIVAVLKGAG
;
A
#
# COMPACT_ATOMS: atom_id res chain seq x y z
N MET A 1 -3.45 67.13 -10.03
CA MET A 1 -2.89 65.78 -10.26
C MET A 1 -2.93 65.01 -8.95
N ASN A 2 -3.71 63.92 -8.86
CA ASN A 2 -3.36 62.65 -8.22
C ASN A 2 -4.61 61.78 -8.05
N SER A 3 -4.74 60.79 -8.93
CA SER A 3 -5.76 59.74 -8.89
C SER A 3 -5.16 58.52 -8.21
N THR A 4 -5.54 58.26 -6.95
CA THR A 4 -5.16 57.06 -6.21
C THR A 4 -5.94 55.86 -6.74
N ARG A 5 -5.24 54.94 -7.41
CA ARG A 5 -5.80 53.71 -7.97
C ARG A 5 -6.00 52.69 -6.84
N ALA A 6 -7.24 52.34 -6.54
CA ALA A 6 -7.56 51.31 -5.56
C ALA A 6 -7.00 49.94 -6.00
N ALA A 7 -6.25 49.29 -5.11
CA ALA A 7 -5.69 47.96 -5.33
C ALA A 7 -6.80 46.90 -5.30
N LYS A 8 -6.83 46.04 -6.33
CA LYS A 8 -7.78 44.94 -6.48
C LYS A 8 -7.41 43.82 -5.49
N PRO A 9 -8.34 43.26 -4.70
CA PRO A 9 -8.02 42.17 -3.77
C PRO A 9 -7.59 40.92 -4.55
N ALA A 10 -6.49 40.31 -4.12
CA ALA A 10 -6.00 39.06 -4.68
C ALA A 10 -7.01 37.94 -4.39
N LEU A 11 -7.52 37.30 -5.45
CA LEU A 11 -8.34 36.09 -5.33
C LEU A 11 -7.53 35.01 -4.61
N SER A 12 -8.06 34.50 -3.49
CA SER A 12 -7.48 33.38 -2.76
C SER A 12 -7.29 32.20 -3.72
N LYS A 13 -6.10 31.59 -3.72
CA LYS A 13 -5.83 30.37 -4.50
C LYS A 13 -6.94 29.35 -4.22
N PRO A 14 -7.54 28.72 -5.25
CA PRO A 14 -8.55 27.70 -5.01
C PRO A 14 -7.92 26.58 -4.18
N VAL A 15 -8.48 26.35 -2.99
CA VAL A 15 -8.12 25.18 -2.18
C VAL A 15 -8.59 23.97 -2.97
N ALA A 16 -7.65 23.23 -3.56
CA ALA A 16 -7.96 22.01 -4.29
C ALA A 16 -8.73 21.08 -3.34
N ARG A 17 -9.95 20.69 -3.71
CA ARG A 17 -10.72 19.73 -2.92
C ARG A 17 -9.96 18.40 -2.90
N PRO A 18 -9.85 17.73 -1.75
CA PRO A 18 -9.20 16.43 -1.69
C PRO A 18 -9.96 15.44 -2.57
N LEU A 19 -9.22 14.58 -3.27
CA LEU A 19 -9.82 13.49 -4.03
C LEU A 19 -10.38 12.46 -3.06
N MET A 20 -11.68 12.21 -3.18
CA MET A 20 -12.41 11.28 -2.31
C MET A 20 -12.70 9.99 -3.06
N ILE A 21 -12.30 8.84 -2.51
CA ILE A 21 -12.72 7.51 -2.99
C ILE A 21 -13.63 6.91 -1.92
N ASN A 22 -14.88 6.60 -2.28
CA ASN A 22 -15.89 6.06 -1.37
C ASN A 22 -16.08 6.89 -0.09
N GLY A 23 -15.88 8.22 -0.17
CA GLY A 23 -16.01 9.16 0.95
C GLY A 23 -14.76 9.38 1.80
N TYR A 24 -13.62 8.75 1.46
CA TYR A 24 -12.34 8.92 2.15
C TYR A 24 -11.35 9.70 1.31
N GLU A 25 -10.60 10.61 1.94
CA GLU A 25 -9.49 11.29 1.28
C GLU A 25 -8.42 10.26 0.91
N VAL A 26 -7.96 10.31 -0.34
CA VAL A 26 -6.84 9.48 -0.79
C VAL A 26 -5.55 10.08 -0.27
N ASP A 27 -5.13 9.70 0.93
CA ASP A 27 -3.86 10.08 1.52
C ASP A 27 -2.98 8.86 1.83
N ALA A 28 -1.83 9.11 2.45
CA ALA A 28 -0.88 8.04 2.77
C ALA A 28 -1.47 7.02 3.77
N ASP A 29 -2.25 7.50 4.74
CA ASP A 29 -2.82 6.65 5.78
C ASP A 29 -3.93 5.76 5.20
N TYR A 30 -4.77 6.30 4.31
CA TYR A 30 -5.75 5.53 3.55
C TYR A 30 -5.10 4.43 2.72
N VAL A 31 -4.03 4.75 1.96
CA VAL A 31 -3.33 3.77 1.13
C VAL A 31 -2.70 2.67 2.00
N VAL A 32 -2.06 3.04 3.10
CA VAL A 32 -1.48 2.07 4.05
C VAL A 32 -2.55 1.16 4.63
N TYR A 33 -3.65 1.73 5.13
CA TYR A 33 -4.77 0.98 5.67
C TYR A 33 -5.33 -0.05 4.67
N ARG A 34 -5.57 0.37 3.42
CA ARG A 34 -6.11 -0.50 2.36
C ARG A 34 -5.14 -1.62 1.98
N LEU A 35 -3.84 -1.33 1.95
CA LEU A 35 -2.82 -2.33 1.68
C LEU A 35 -2.71 -3.34 2.82
N GLU A 36 -2.78 -2.90 4.08
CA GLU A 36 -2.76 -3.78 5.26
C GLU A 36 -4.01 -4.66 5.33
N GLU A 37 -5.20 -4.11 5.06
CA GLU A 37 -6.46 -4.88 4.94
C GLU A 37 -6.33 -5.96 3.85
N ALA A 38 -5.76 -5.59 2.70
CA ALA A 38 -5.53 -6.51 1.60
C ALA A 38 -4.50 -7.61 1.96
N GLY A 39 -3.41 -7.28 2.64
CA GLY A 39 -2.43 -8.29 3.06
C GLY A 39 -2.96 -9.25 4.10
N ALA A 40 -3.75 -8.78 5.06
CA ALA A 40 -4.45 -9.64 6.02
C ALA A 40 -5.46 -10.57 5.31
N THR A 41 -6.20 -10.04 4.33
CA THR A 41 -7.14 -10.82 3.51
C THR A 41 -6.41 -11.89 2.70
N LEU A 42 -5.27 -11.54 2.09
CA LEU A 42 -4.43 -12.46 1.31
C LEU A 42 -3.94 -13.62 2.17
N LEU A 43 -3.48 -13.35 3.39
CA LEU A 43 -3.01 -14.38 4.33
C LEU A 43 -4.15 -15.24 4.89
N ALA A 44 -5.38 -14.75 4.86
CA ALA A 44 -6.56 -15.51 5.27
C ALA A 44 -7.13 -16.41 4.15
N LEU A 45 -6.63 -16.28 2.90
CA LEU A 45 -7.06 -17.15 1.82
C LEU A 45 -6.56 -18.58 2.02
N PRO A 46 -7.40 -19.60 1.74
CA PRO A 46 -6.98 -20.98 1.83
C PRO A 46 -5.87 -21.29 0.80
N GLY A 47 -4.91 -22.13 1.19
CA GLY A 47 -3.81 -22.58 0.33
C GLY A 47 -4.27 -23.30 -0.95
N SER A 48 -5.52 -23.76 -1.01
CA SER A 48 -6.18 -24.36 -2.20
C SER A 48 -7.57 -23.72 -2.45
N GLY A 49 -7.95 -23.52 -3.73
CA GLY A 49 -9.25 -22.94 -4.14
C GLY A 49 -9.23 -22.14 -5.47
N TRP A 50 -10.41 -21.68 -5.92
CA TRP A 50 -10.67 -21.00 -7.21
C TRP A 50 -10.13 -19.54 -7.32
N SER A 51 -8.84 -19.33 -7.06
CA SER A 51 -8.18 -18.04 -7.31
C SER A 51 -7.04 -18.24 -8.31
N THR A 52 -7.39 -18.43 -9.59
CA THR A 52 -6.45 -18.82 -10.66
C THR A 52 -5.78 -17.64 -11.36
N ARG A 53 -6.26 -16.40 -11.22
CA ARG A 53 -5.69 -15.23 -11.95
C ARG A 53 -4.75 -14.35 -11.12
N LEU A 54 -4.98 -14.22 -9.81
CA LEU A 54 -4.17 -13.36 -8.93
C LEU A 54 -3.05 -14.10 -8.21
N ARG A 55 -3.08 -15.44 -8.19
CA ARG A 55 -1.97 -16.24 -7.65
C ARG A 55 -0.64 -16.02 -8.36
N THR A 56 -0.64 -15.41 -9.54
CA THR A 56 0.53 -15.39 -10.44
C THR A 56 1.12 -13.98 -10.63
N SER A 57 0.33 -12.90 -10.71
CA SER A 57 0.82 -11.58 -11.16
C SER A 57 1.15 -10.56 -10.05
N SER A 58 0.26 -10.33 -9.07
CA SER A 58 0.56 -9.48 -7.90
C SER A 58 1.44 -10.20 -6.88
N LEU A 59 1.41 -11.53 -6.95
CA LEU A 59 2.09 -12.41 -6.03
C LEU A 59 3.55 -12.61 -6.34
N GLU A 60 4.16 -12.25 -7.47
CA GLU A 60 5.60 -12.52 -7.63
C GLU A 60 6.43 -11.77 -6.57
N ILE A 61 6.18 -10.48 -6.36
CA ILE A 61 6.90 -9.67 -5.36
C ILE A 61 6.58 -10.14 -3.92
N VAL A 62 5.31 -10.44 -3.65
CA VAL A 62 4.85 -10.90 -2.33
C VAL A 62 5.29 -12.33 -2.06
N ARG A 63 5.31 -13.20 -3.07
CA ARG A 63 5.81 -14.58 -3.03
C ARG A 63 7.33 -14.58 -2.90
N THR A 64 8.07 -13.77 -3.65
CA THR A 64 9.51 -13.58 -3.42
C THR A 64 9.76 -13.10 -1.99
N ALA A 65 8.92 -12.22 -1.42
CA ALA A 65 9.04 -11.88 0.00
C ALA A 65 8.72 -13.08 0.92
N LEU A 66 7.64 -13.82 0.69
CA LEU A 66 7.28 -14.98 1.51
C LEU A 66 8.32 -16.12 1.43
N GLU A 67 8.78 -16.46 0.22
CA GLU A 67 9.78 -17.48 -0.10
C GLU A 67 11.19 -17.09 0.37
N ALA A 68 11.65 -15.87 0.06
CA ALA A 68 12.99 -15.41 0.46
C ALA A 68 13.16 -15.29 1.99
N TYR A 69 12.05 -15.22 2.73
CA TYR A 69 12.07 -15.01 4.17
C TYR A 69 11.55 -16.20 4.99
N GLY A 70 11.41 -17.38 4.36
CA GLY A 70 11.33 -18.68 5.04
C GLY A 70 10.20 -18.80 6.05
N TRP A 71 9.02 -18.31 5.71
CA TRP A 71 7.87 -18.36 6.62
C TRP A 71 7.20 -19.75 6.62
N THR A 72 7.16 -20.38 7.79
CA THR A 72 6.38 -21.58 8.11
C THR A 72 5.47 -21.25 9.29
N GLU A 73 4.15 -21.30 9.10
CA GLU A 73 3.19 -20.90 10.13
C GLU A 73 2.89 -22.01 11.14
N ALA A 74 2.78 -21.63 12.41
CA ALA A 74 2.13 -22.41 13.47
C ALA A 74 0.61 -22.15 13.45
N ARG A 75 -0.15 -23.25 13.44
CA ARG A 75 -1.58 -23.34 13.08
C ARG A 75 -2.54 -22.57 14.01
N ILE A 76 -3.05 -21.43 13.54
CA ILE A 76 -4.45 -21.00 13.77
C ILE A 76 -4.96 -20.47 12.43
N ARG A 77 -5.99 -21.10 11.85
CA ARG A 77 -6.54 -20.67 10.55
C ARG A 77 -7.49 -19.49 10.77
N PRO A 78 -7.20 -18.29 10.26
CA PRO A 78 -8.17 -17.19 10.27
C PRO A 78 -9.44 -17.57 9.49
N PRO A 79 -10.58 -16.91 9.77
CA PRO A 79 -11.81 -17.13 9.02
C PRO A 79 -11.61 -16.76 7.54
N VAL A 80 -12.21 -17.55 6.64
CA VAL A 80 -12.15 -17.32 5.19
C VAL A 80 -12.80 -15.95 4.87
N PRO A 81 -12.13 -15.08 4.09
CA PRO A 81 -12.68 -13.77 3.77
C PRO A 81 -13.90 -13.84 2.84
N SER A 82 -14.78 -12.84 2.94
CA SER A 82 -15.92 -12.69 2.04
C SER A 82 -15.49 -12.29 0.63
N ALA A 83 -16.35 -12.53 -0.37
CA ALA A 83 -16.10 -12.12 -1.76
C ALA A 83 -15.82 -10.61 -1.88
N GLU A 84 -16.54 -9.77 -1.13
CA GLU A 84 -16.32 -8.32 -1.12
C GLU A 84 -14.91 -7.96 -0.60
N LYS A 85 -14.44 -8.61 0.48
CA LYS A 85 -13.07 -8.41 0.97
C LYS A 85 -12.03 -8.83 -0.06
N ILE A 86 -12.29 -9.91 -0.80
CA ILE A 86 -11.42 -10.37 -1.89
C ILE A 86 -11.37 -9.34 -3.02
N THR A 87 -12.51 -8.81 -3.46
CA THR A 87 -12.55 -7.73 -4.47
C THR A 87 -11.78 -6.50 -4.02
N ARG A 88 -11.95 -6.07 -2.77
CA ARG A 88 -11.22 -4.95 -2.18
C ARG A 88 -9.72 -5.21 -2.06
N MET A 89 -9.34 -6.46 -1.73
CA MET A 89 -7.94 -6.89 -1.71
C MET A 89 -7.31 -6.78 -3.09
N ASP A 90 -7.98 -7.28 -4.14
CA ASP A 90 -7.48 -7.25 -5.51
C ASP A 90 -7.25 -5.82 -6.00
N GLU A 91 -8.19 -4.93 -5.70
CA GLU A 91 -8.09 -3.49 -5.97
C GLU A 91 -6.84 -2.88 -5.33
N ALA A 92 -6.66 -3.07 -4.01
CA ALA A 92 -5.53 -2.47 -3.29
C ALA A 92 -4.18 -3.09 -3.70
N MET A 93 -4.12 -4.40 -3.93
CA MET A 93 -2.89 -5.06 -4.38
C MET A 93 -2.47 -4.62 -5.79
N ALA A 94 -3.41 -4.23 -6.64
CA ALA A 94 -3.13 -3.65 -7.96
C ALA A 94 -2.48 -2.26 -7.90
N TRP A 95 -2.42 -1.62 -6.72
CA TRP A 95 -1.74 -0.33 -6.56
C TRP A 95 -0.21 -0.46 -6.43
N ILE A 96 0.31 -1.59 -5.95
CA ILE A 96 1.76 -1.78 -5.78
C ILE A 96 2.52 -1.63 -7.12
N PRO A 97 2.04 -2.19 -8.25
CA PRO A 97 2.63 -1.96 -9.57
C PRO A 97 2.65 -0.51 -10.06
N LEU A 98 1.91 0.43 -9.45
CA LEU A 98 1.94 1.85 -9.81
C LEU A 98 3.28 2.52 -9.47
N ILE A 99 4.03 1.96 -8.52
CA ILE A 99 5.42 2.34 -8.29
C ILE A 99 6.22 1.91 -9.53
N PRO A 100 7.06 2.75 -10.16
CA PRO A 100 7.83 2.37 -11.36
C PRO A 100 8.69 1.10 -11.19
N LEU A 101 8.91 0.35 -12.29
CA LEU A 101 9.62 -0.95 -12.27
C LEU A 101 11.11 -0.80 -11.90
N ASP A 102 11.75 0.28 -12.33
CA ASP A 102 13.12 0.67 -11.96
C ASP A 102 13.27 0.97 -10.46
N LYS A 103 12.16 1.18 -9.74
CA LYS A 103 12.10 1.35 -8.28
C LYS A 103 11.69 0.07 -7.56
N TYR A 104 12.17 -1.07 -8.04
CA TYR A 104 11.80 -2.40 -7.54
C TYR A 104 11.97 -2.59 -6.03
N VAL A 105 13.00 -1.98 -5.42
CA VAL A 105 13.19 -2.02 -3.95
C VAL A 105 12.00 -1.40 -3.20
N LEU A 106 11.42 -0.31 -3.72
CA LEU A 106 10.24 0.32 -3.11
C LEU A 106 9.01 -0.58 -3.22
N ARG A 107 8.80 -1.22 -4.39
CA ARG A 107 7.72 -2.20 -4.58
C ARG A 107 7.82 -3.34 -3.57
N ARG A 108 9.04 -3.88 -3.37
CA ARG A 108 9.30 -4.94 -2.39
C ARG A 108 9.02 -4.51 -0.96
N ILE A 109 9.43 -3.31 -0.58
CA ILE A 109 9.20 -2.78 0.77
C ILE A 109 7.71 -2.59 1.00
N VAL A 110 7.00 -1.92 0.10
CA VAL A 110 5.54 -1.70 0.24
C VAL A 110 4.78 -3.03 0.26
N GLY A 111 5.08 -3.95 -0.67
CA GLY A 111 4.44 -5.26 -0.71
C GLY A 111 4.77 -6.16 0.48
N ALA A 112 5.95 -6.05 1.09
CA ALA A 112 6.25 -6.77 2.32
C ALA A 112 5.54 -6.14 3.53
N ARG A 113 5.40 -4.81 3.55
CA ARG A 113 4.77 -4.08 4.65
C ARG A 113 3.25 -4.24 4.68
N SER A 114 2.61 -4.47 3.54
CA SER A 114 1.18 -4.79 3.47
C SER A 114 0.81 -6.10 4.18
N LEU A 115 1.75 -7.04 4.33
CA LEU A 115 1.49 -8.33 4.95
C LEU A 115 1.35 -8.21 6.49
N VAL A 116 0.11 -8.13 6.94
CA VAL A 116 -0.30 -8.08 8.34
C VAL A 116 -1.01 -9.38 8.72
N HIS A 117 -0.62 -9.97 9.84
CA HIS A 117 -1.21 -11.20 10.32
C HIS A 117 -2.70 -10.98 10.69
N PRO A 118 -3.66 -11.72 10.10
CA PRO A 118 -5.08 -11.40 10.20
C PRO A 118 -5.68 -11.51 11.62
N ILE A 119 -5.06 -12.30 12.51
CA ILE A 119 -5.50 -12.45 13.91
C ILE A 119 -4.77 -11.48 14.86
N THR A 120 -3.45 -11.34 14.73
CA THR A 120 -2.64 -10.58 15.70
C THR A 120 -2.44 -9.13 15.31
N ASP A 121 -2.80 -8.75 14.09
CA ASP A 121 -2.58 -7.44 13.49
C ASP A 121 -1.10 -7.03 13.44
N ARG A 122 -0.20 -8.02 13.57
CA ARG A 122 1.25 -7.80 13.52
C ARG A 122 1.75 -7.98 12.11
N HIS A 123 2.60 -7.07 11.67
CA HIS A 123 3.30 -7.24 10.41
C HIS A 123 4.22 -8.44 10.41
N LEU A 124 4.15 -9.24 9.34
CA LEU A 124 5.05 -10.36 9.10
C LEU A 124 6.50 -9.89 8.89
N PHE A 125 6.64 -8.67 8.37
CA PHE A 125 7.92 -8.01 8.11
C PHE A 125 8.08 -6.72 8.94
N PRO A 126 8.56 -6.83 10.19
CA PRO A 126 8.96 -5.67 10.98
C PRO A 126 10.10 -4.90 10.32
N TRP A 127 10.16 -3.59 10.56
CA TRP A 127 11.16 -2.69 9.95
C TRP A 127 12.61 -3.17 10.08
N ARG A 128 12.98 -3.67 11.28
CA ARG A 128 14.34 -4.17 11.53
C ARG A 128 14.66 -5.43 10.72
N ARG A 129 13.68 -6.29 10.48
CA ARG A 129 13.83 -7.49 9.65
C ARG A 129 14.06 -7.11 8.19
N LEU A 130 13.29 -6.15 7.68
CA LEU A 130 13.49 -5.61 6.33
C LEU A 130 14.85 -4.92 6.18
N GLY A 131 15.28 -4.16 7.18
CA GLY A 131 16.59 -3.51 7.17
C GLY A 131 17.73 -4.53 7.04
N LYS A 132 17.71 -5.59 7.88
CA LYS A 132 18.68 -6.70 7.79
C LYS A 132 18.66 -7.37 6.42
N ALA A 133 17.47 -7.66 5.90
CA ALA A 133 17.30 -8.34 4.62
C ALA A 133 17.79 -7.52 3.40
N LEU A 134 17.67 -6.19 3.48
CA LEU A 134 18.04 -5.28 2.39
C LEU A 134 19.40 -4.60 2.61
N GLY A 135 20.13 -4.96 3.67
CA GLY A 135 21.43 -4.37 3.99
C GLY A 135 21.37 -2.87 4.33
N ALA A 136 20.26 -2.39 4.89
CA ALA A 136 20.02 -0.98 5.16
C ALA A 136 19.48 -0.74 6.58
N ASP A 137 19.69 0.48 7.11
CA ASP A 137 19.09 0.83 8.40
C ASP A 137 17.56 0.91 8.32
N HIS A 138 16.89 0.51 9.40
CA HIS A 138 15.43 0.50 9.49
C HIS A 138 14.78 1.88 9.29
N LYS A 139 15.47 3.00 9.58
CA LYS A 139 14.99 4.35 9.26
C LYS A 139 15.04 4.64 7.77
N ALA A 140 16.05 4.12 7.06
CA ALA A 140 16.09 4.20 5.60
C ALA A 140 14.92 3.41 4.99
N ILE A 141 14.62 2.21 5.51
CA ILE A 141 13.47 1.42 5.06
C ILE A 141 12.14 2.17 5.29
N GLN A 142 11.95 2.80 6.45
CA GLN A 142 10.74 3.61 6.73
C GLN A 142 10.59 4.75 5.73
N ARG A 143 11.70 5.44 5.40
CA ARG A 143 11.70 6.52 4.41
C ARG A 143 11.36 6.01 3.02
N TRP A 144 11.97 4.90 2.60
CA TRP A 144 11.68 4.27 1.30
C TRP A 144 10.25 3.77 1.21
N HIS A 145 9.70 3.22 2.28
CA HIS A 145 8.28 2.87 2.35
C HIS A 145 7.41 4.11 2.12
N ALA A 146 7.63 5.20 2.86
CA ALA A 146 6.89 6.45 2.70
C ALA A 146 7.00 7.01 1.28
N GLN A 147 8.17 6.90 0.64
CA GLN A 147 8.35 7.27 -0.77
C GLN A 147 7.51 6.42 -1.71
N GLY A 148 7.46 5.10 -1.50
CA GLY A 148 6.61 4.19 -2.28
C GLY A 148 5.13 4.52 -2.14
N ILE A 149 4.65 4.76 -0.91
CA ILE A 149 3.27 5.17 -0.63
C ILE A 149 2.96 6.51 -1.30
N ALA A 150 3.84 7.50 -1.20
CA ALA A 150 3.65 8.80 -1.84
C ALA A 150 3.50 8.69 -3.37
N MET A 151 4.21 7.77 -4.02
CA MET A 151 4.04 7.52 -5.46
C MET A 151 2.66 6.94 -5.78
N ILE A 152 2.17 5.99 -4.99
CA ILE A 152 0.82 5.42 -5.15
C ILE A 152 -0.23 6.52 -4.98
N VAL A 153 -0.15 7.31 -3.91
CA VAL A 153 -1.06 8.43 -3.64
C VAL A 153 -1.08 9.42 -4.82
N ALA A 154 0.08 9.79 -5.35
CA ALA A 154 0.16 10.72 -6.47
C ALA A 154 -0.55 10.19 -7.72
N VAL A 155 -0.39 8.90 -8.03
CA VAL A 155 -1.06 8.27 -9.19
C VAL A 155 -2.57 8.19 -8.96
N LEU A 156 -3.02 7.77 -7.77
CA LEU A 156 -4.45 7.67 -7.45
C LEU A 156 -5.14 9.04 -7.47
N LYS A 157 -4.47 10.10 -6.98
CA LYS A 157 -4.98 11.49 -7.06
C LYS A 157 -5.02 12.05 -8.48
N GLY A 158 -4.20 11.53 -9.40
CA GLY A 158 -4.18 11.94 -10.81
C GLY A 158 -5.11 11.13 -11.71
N ALA A 159 -5.67 10.02 -11.21
CA ALA A 159 -6.52 9.10 -11.97
C ALA A 159 -8.03 9.31 -11.77
N GLY A 160 -8.44 10.17 -10.82
CA GLY A 160 -9.83 10.58 -10.63
C GLY A 160 -10.03 12.08 -10.85
#